data_AF-A0A9Q9K5A0-F1
#
_entry.id   AF-A0A9Q9K5A0-F1
#
_cell.length_a   1.000
_cell.length_b   1.000
_cell.length_c   1.000
_cell.angle_alpha   90.00
_cell.angle_beta   90.00
_cell.angle_gamma   90.00
#
_symmetry.space_group_name_H-M   'P 1'
#
loop_
_entity.id
_entity.type
_entity.pdbx_description
1 polymer ?
#
loop_
_entity_poly.entity_id
_entity_poly.type
_entity_poly.pdbx_seq_one_letter_code
_entity_poly.pdbx_strand_id
1 'polypeptide(L)'
;MQKEKLIQLLEHELMQADQATTDAAFDKHIYAIHALTALYTDQETPKATSSVVTPTQTPVSSTKVSEEEIRLMGGRVTESSTVPKTADNRLVTDDAIGNGESIFDF
;
A
#
# COMPACT_ATOMS: atom_id res chain seq x y z
N MET A 1 -7.04 -30.08 -8.50
CA MET A 1 -8.24 -29.22 -8.65
C MET A 1 -7.90 -27.73 -8.69
N GLN A 2 -7.13 -27.20 -7.74
CA GLN A 2 -6.82 -25.76 -7.69
C GLN A 2 -5.78 -25.35 -8.74
N LYS A 3 -4.78 -26.21 -9.00
CA LYS A 3 -3.75 -25.99 -10.02
C LYS A 3 -4.34 -25.93 -11.44
N GLU A 4 -5.28 -26.81 -11.77
CA GLU A 4 -5.95 -26.84 -13.07
C GLU A 4 -6.79 -25.57 -13.30
N LYS A 5 -7.46 -25.08 -12.26
CA LYS A 5 -8.21 -23.81 -12.32
C LYS A 5 -7.27 -22.61 -12.51
N LEU A 6 -6.11 -22.61 -11.85
CA LEU A 6 -5.09 -21.57 -12.04
C LEU A 6 -4.56 -21.57 -13.48
N ILE A 7 -4.27 -22.75 -14.03
CA ILE A 7 -3.80 -22.88 -15.42
C ILE A 7 -4.86 -22.32 -16.38
N GLN A 8 -6.14 -22.65 -16.22
CA GLN A 8 -7.22 -22.09 -17.04
C GLN A 8 -7.32 -20.56 -16.96
N LEU A 9 -7.14 -19.98 -15.77
CA LEU A 9 -7.12 -18.53 -15.57
C LEU A 9 -5.91 -17.88 -16.25
N LEU A 10 -4.73 -18.50 -16.17
CA LEU A 10 -3.53 -18.02 -16.85
C LEU A 10 -3.67 -18.08 -18.37
N GLU A 11 -4.23 -19.17 -18.92
CA GLU A 11 -4.52 -19.28 -20.35
C GLU A 11 -5.46 -18.17 -20.83
N HIS A 12 -6.52 -17.89 -20.05
CA HIS A 12 -7.46 -16.82 -20.36
C HIS A 12 -6.81 -15.43 -20.32
N GLU A 13 -6.00 -15.14 -19.30
CA GLU A 13 -5.28 -13.86 -19.21
C GLU A 13 -4.23 -13.69 -20.31
N LEU A 14 -3.52 -14.76 -20.69
CA LEU A 14 -2.59 -14.73 -21.82
C LEU A 14 -3.31 -14.45 -23.15
N MET A 15 -4.47 -15.07 -23.36
CA MET A 15 -5.29 -14.82 -24.55
C MET A 15 -5.83 -13.39 -24.60
N GLN A 16 -6.20 -12.81 -23.44
CA GLN A 16 -6.63 -11.41 -23.38
C GLN A 16 -5.47 -10.44 -23.59
N ALA A 17 -4.29 -10.73 -23.04
CA ALA A 17 -3.09 -9.94 -23.27
C ALA A 17 -2.74 -9.91 -24.76
N ASP A 18 -2.84 -11.04 -25.46
CA ASP A 18 -2.60 -11.11 -26.92
C ASP A 18 -3.61 -10.29 -27.74
N GLN A 19 -4.85 -10.21 -27.27
CA GLN A 19 -5.91 -9.41 -27.91
C GLN A 19 -5.90 -7.93 -27.48
N ALA A 20 -5.05 -7.53 -26.54
CA ALA A 20 -5.02 -6.17 -26.03
C ALA A 20 -4.53 -5.22 -27.13
N THR A 21 -5.34 -4.19 -27.42
CA THR A 21 -5.05 -3.21 -28.47
C THR A 21 -4.27 -1.99 -27.95
N THR A 22 -4.09 -1.90 -26.63
CA THR A 22 -3.42 -0.77 -25.97
C THR A 22 -2.44 -1.29 -24.93
N ASP A 23 -1.30 -0.61 -24.81
CA ASP A 23 -0.24 -0.99 -23.87
C ASP A 23 -0.75 -1.04 -22.42
N ALA A 24 -1.60 -0.09 -22.01
CA ALA A 24 -2.18 -0.07 -20.68
C ALA A 24 -3.07 -1.29 -20.37
N ALA A 25 -3.81 -1.79 -21.38
CA ALA A 25 -4.59 -3.01 -21.22
C ALA A 25 -3.68 -4.23 -21.14
N PHE A 26 -2.65 -4.31 -22.00
CA PHE A 26 -1.65 -5.37 -21.96
C PHE A 26 -0.95 -5.44 -20.59
N ASP A 27 -0.46 -4.31 -20.07
CA ASP A 27 0.20 -4.23 -18.77
C ASP A 27 -0.70 -4.70 -17.62
N LYS A 28 -2.00 -4.40 -17.69
CA LYS A 28 -2.98 -4.88 -16.72
C LYS A 28 -3.11 -6.40 -16.73
N HIS A 29 -3.14 -7.01 -17.92
CA HIS A 29 -3.19 -8.48 -18.07
C HIS A 29 -1.89 -9.14 -17.59
N ILE A 30 -0.73 -8.56 -17.91
CA ILE A 30 0.58 -9.03 -17.42
C ILE A 30 0.67 -8.93 -15.89
N TYR A 31 0.19 -7.85 -15.29
CA TYR A 31 0.13 -7.70 -13.85
C TYR A 31 -0.79 -8.74 -13.20
N ALA A 32 -1.95 -9.03 -13.80
CA ALA A 32 -2.86 -10.07 -13.32
C ALA A 32 -2.19 -11.45 -13.31
N ILE A 33 -1.46 -11.80 -14.37
CA ILE A 33 -0.67 -13.03 -14.46
C ILE A 33 0.37 -13.11 -13.34
N HIS A 34 1.11 -12.01 -13.11
CA HIS A 34 2.10 -11.95 -12.05
C HIS A 34 1.46 -12.15 -10.66
N ALA A 35 0.34 -11.50 -10.39
CA ALA A 35 -0.39 -11.65 -9.12
C ALA A 35 -0.94 -13.08 -8.92
N LEU A 36 -1.55 -13.67 -9.94
CA LEU A 36 -2.05 -15.05 -9.88
C LEU A 36 -0.92 -16.05 -9.61
N THR A 37 0.25 -15.83 -10.22
CA THR A 37 1.42 -16.68 -10.03
C THR A 37 2.00 -16.52 -8.63
N ALA A 38 2.15 -15.28 -8.15
CA ALA A 38 2.63 -14.97 -6.80
C ALA A 38 1.76 -15.60 -5.70
N LEU A 39 0.44 -15.47 -5.81
CA LEU A 39 -0.51 -16.06 -4.87
C LEU A 39 -0.40 -17.59 -4.79
N TYR A 40 0.02 -18.26 -5.86
CA TYR A 40 0.19 -19.71 -5.88
C TYR A 40 1.58 -20.13 -5.38
N THR A 41 2.64 -19.38 -5.71
CA THR A 41 3.99 -19.65 -5.17
C THR A 41 4.05 -19.46 -3.66
N ASP A 42 3.27 -18.52 -3.11
CA ASP A 42 3.16 -18.28 -1.67
C ASP A 42 2.46 -19.44 -0.92
N GLN A 43 1.73 -20.33 -1.61
CA GLN A 43 1.10 -21.51 -1.00
C GLN A 43 2.08 -22.68 -0.80
N GLU A 44 3.20 -22.72 -1.52
CA GLU A 44 4.19 -23.81 -1.43
C GLU A 44 5.31 -23.52 -0.42
N THR A 45 5.40 -22.29 0.12
CA THR A 45 6.38 -21.96 1.17
C THR A 45 5.69 -21.36 2.40
N PRO A 46 5.83 -21.96 3.59
CA PRO A 46 5.33 -21.34 4.82
C PRO A 46 6.28 -20.19 5.18
N LYS A 47 6.04 -19.00 4.64
CA LYS A 47 6.74 -17.79 5.05
C LYS A 47 5.72 -16.71 5.45
N ALA A 48 5.61 -16.57 6.77
CA ALA A 48 5.11 -15.45 7.56
C ALA A 48 4.19 -14.43 6.84
N THR A 49 2.90 -14.51 7.14
CA THR A 49 1.95 -13.38 7.28
C THR A 49 2.31 -12.10 6.50
N SER A 50 1.90 -12.04 5.24
CA SER A 50 1.70 -10.76 4.55
C SER A 50 0.23 -10.39 4.60
N SER A 51 -0.01 -9.28 5.30
CA SER A 51 -1.31 -8.73 5.66
C SER A 51 -2.21 -8.44 4.46
N VAL A 52 -3.50 -8.66 4.68
CA VAL A 52 -4.65 -8.18 3.90
C VAL A 52 -4.44 -6.73 3.46
N VAL A 53 -4.63 -6.46 2.17
CA VAL A 53 -4.74 -5.11 1.61
C VAL A 53 -6.10 -4.50 1.95
N THR A 54 -6.21 -3.91 3.13
CA THR A 54 -7.11 -2.77 3.34
C THR A 54 -6.59 -1.57 2.54
N PRO A 55 -7.44 -0.66 2.03
CA PRO A 55 -6.99 0.66 1.60
C PRO A 55 -6.76 1.50 2.86
N THR A 56 -5.83 1.06 3.70
CA THR A 56 -5.28 1.88 4.77
C THR A 56 -4.08 2.57 4.14
N GLN A 57 -4.03 3.90 4.27
CA GLN A 57 -2.88 4.74 3.94
C GLN A 57 -1.59 3.92 3.97
N THR A 58 -0.92 3.87 2.81
CA THR A 58 0.47 3.47 2.75
C THR A 58 1.19 4.18 3.90
N PRO A 59 1.76 3.46 4.90
CA PRO A 59 2.99 3.98 5.45
C PRO A 59 3.91 3.89 4.25
N VAL A 60 4.10 5.03 3.59
CA VAL A 60 5.24 5.25 2.73
C VAL A 60 6.39 4.51 3.38
N SER A 61 7.05 3.63 2.62
CA SER A 61 8.32 3.04 3.01
C SER A 61 9.03 4.08 3.86
N SER A 62 9.47 3.74 5.07
CA SER A 62 10.26 4.67 5.85
C SER A 62 11.56 4.89 5.06
N THR A 63 11.50 5.74 4.04
CA THR A 63 12.57 6.59 3.57
C THR A 63 12.95 7.26 4.86
N LYS A 64 14.02 6.76 5.48
CA LYS A 64 14.55 7.30 6.71
C LYS A 64 15.07 8.69 6.32
N VAL A 65 14.17 9.67 6.29
CA VAL A 65 14.50 11.07 6.08
C VAL A 65 15.46 11.39 7.22
N SER A 66 16.71 11.72 6.87
CA SER A 66 17.72 12.04 7.87
C SER A 66 17.26 13.26 8.64
N GLU A 67 17.63 13.37 9.92
CA GLU A 67 17.35 14.56 10.73
C GLU A 67 17.88 15.85 10.07
N GLU A 68 18.98 15.73 9.32
CA GLU A 68 19.54 16.81 8.52
C GLU A 68 18.62 17.21 7.35
N GLU A 69 18.04 16.23 6.66
CA GLU A 69 17.09 16.46 5.56
C GLU A 69 15.81 17.14 6.09
N ILE A 70 15.33 16.73 7.26
CA ILE A 70 14.19 17.39 7.94
C ILE A 70 14.53 18.87 8.21
N ARG A 71 15.74 19.17 8.70
CA ARG A 71 16.19 20.55 8.97
C ARG A 71 16.29 21.37 7.68
N LEU A 72 16.81 20.79 6.59
CA LEU A 72 16.91 21.43 5.27
C LEU A 72 15.54 21.77 4.67
N MET A 73 14.52 20.97 4.97
CA MET A 73 13.13 21.23 4.57
C MET A 73 12.40 22.22 5.51
N GLY A 74 13.07 22.79 6.51
CA GLY A 74 12.49 23.71 7.48
C GLY A 74 11.72 23.03 8.62
N GLY A 75 11.83 21.71 8.75
CA GLY A 75 11.29 20.94 9.87
C GLY A 75 12.13 21.05 11.13
N ARG A 76 11.49 21.00 12.31
CA ARG A 76 12.17 21.04 13.61
C ARG A 76 12.26 19.61 14.16
N VAL A 77 13.49 19.15 14.43
CA VAL A 77 13.73 17.83 15.05
C VAL A 77 13.92 18.05 16.55
N THR A 78 12.96 17.60 17.37
CA THR A 78 13.09 17.60 18.83
C THR A 78 13.80 16.33 19.28
N GLU A 79 15.01 16.46 19.81
CA GLU A 79 15.85 15.37 20.34
C GLU A 79 15.30 14.83 21.67
N SER A 80 14.11 14.23 21.64
CA SER A 80 13.57 13.41 22.74
C SER A 80 12.25 12.81 22.29
N SER A 81 12.27 11.54 21.89
CA SER A 81 11.08 10.71 21.78
C SER A 81 10.55 10.38 23.18
N THR A 82 10.03 11.39 23.86
CA THR A 82 9.10 11.25 24.97
C THR A 82 7.87 12.00 24.52
N VAL A 83 6.96 11.31 23.82
CA VAL A 83 5.66 11.83 23.39
C VAL A 83 5.03 12.61 24.55
N PRO A 84 5.01 13.95 24.55
CA PRO A 84 4.07 14.66 25.37
C PRO A 84 2.76 14.55 24.57
N LYS A 85 1.82 13.80 25.12
CA LYS A 85 0.45 13.69 24.63
C LYS A 85 -0.22 15.05 24.85
N THR A 86 0.21 16.08 24.12
CA THR A 86 -0.36 17.42 24.21
C THR A 86 -1.08 17.70 22.91
N ALA A 87 -2.36 18.03 23.05
CA ALA A 87 -3.33 18.33 22.00
C ALA A 87 -2.97 19.56 21.14
N ASP A 88 -1.73 20.03 21.18
CA ASP A 88 -1.31 21.34 20.69
C ASP A 88 -0.96 21.35 19.20
N ASN A 89 -0.81 20.18 18.56
CA ASN A 89 -0.61 20.08 17.11
C ASN A 89 -1.92 19.75 16.36
N ARG A 90 -3.05 20.22 16.89
CA ARG A 90 -4.36 20.09 16.25
C ARG A 90 -4.54 21.23 15.24
N LEU A 91 -4.34 20.95 13.97
CA LEU A 91 -4.72 21.84 12.88
C LEU A 91 -6.23 21.69 12.62
N VAL A 92 -6.95 22.81 12.67
CA VAL A 92 -8.35 22.90 12.28
C VAL A 92 -8.44 23.77 11.03
N THR A 93 -9.08 23.26 9.98
CA THR A 93 -9.39 23.99 8.74
C THR A 93 -10.75 24.70 8.85
N ASP A 94 -11.03 25.64 7.94
CA ASP A 94 -12.24 26.49 7.94
C ASP A 94 -13.56 25.71 7.83
N ASP A 95 -13.51 24.46 7.34
CA ASP A 95 -14.62 23.52 7.26
C ASP A 95 -14.79 22.67 8.55
N ALA A 96 -14.07 23.02 9.62
CA ALA A 96 -13.99 22.30 10.89
C ALA A 96 -13.43 20.87 10.79
N ILE A 97 -12.83 20.48 9.65
CA ILE A 97 -12.21 19.16 9.45
C ILE A 97 -10.74 19.21 9.89
N GLY A 98 -10.52 19.11 11.20
CA GLY A 98 -9.17 19.04 11.76
C GLY A 98 -8.60 17.64 11.89
N ASN A 99 -7.30 17.54 12.13
CA ASN A 99 -6.58 16.28 12.39
C ASN A 99 -6.78 15.70 13.81
N GLY A 100 -7.88 16.04 14.52
CA GLY A 100 -7.94 15.81 15.97
C GLY A 100 -9.27 15.43 16.62
N GLU A 101 -10.37 15.25 15.89
CA GLU A 101 -11.56 14.57 16.47
C GLU A 101 -11.84 13.32 15.63
N SER A 102 -11.85 12.16 16.26
CA SER A 102 -12.20 10.91 15.59
C SER A 102 -13.70 10.92 15.31
N ILE A 103 -14.08 10.94 14.03
CA ILE A 103 -15.48 10.82 13.60
C ILE A 103 -16.03 9.39 13.78
N PHE A 104 -15.20 8.45 14.22
CA PHE A 104 -15.54 7.07 14.49
C PHE A 104 -15.41 6.83 16.00
N ASP A 105 -16.39 7.32 16.76
CA ASP A 105 -16.64 6.91 18.14
C ASP A 105 -17.97 6.14 18.11
N PHE A 106 -17.89 4.80 18.12
CA PHE A 106 -19.03 3.88 18.15
C PHE A 106 -18.98 3.05 19.42
#